data_AF-A0A9X2S2B2-F1
#
_entry.id   AF-A0A9X2S2B2-F1
#
_cell.length_a   1.000
_cell.length_b   1.000
_cell.length_c   1.000
_cell.angle_alpha   90.00
_cell.angle_beta   90.00
_cell.angle_gamma   90.00
#
_symmetry.space_group_name_H-M   'P 1'
#
loop_
_entity.id
_entity.type
_entity.pdbx_description
1 polymer ?
#
loop_
_entity_poly.entity_id
_entity_poly.type
_entity_poly.pdbx_seq_one_letter_code
_entity_poly.pdbx_strand_id
1 'polypeptide(L)' 'MDFIANLNTFGYKMISQGQTILMMLAVGAVVVGAILQITGGREGLDKAKKWYIGALVGFTIGMVAKPLLELFKQNMMF' A
#
# COMPACT_ATOMS: atom_id res chain seq x y z
N MET A 1 -32.10 -3.10 2.18
CA MET A 1 -30.94 -3.42 3.05
C MET A 1 -29.83 -4.11 2.26
N ASP A 2 -30.14 -4.94 1.26
CA ASP A 2 -29.13 -5.79 0.57
C ASP A 2 -28.14 -5.03 -0.32
N PHE A 3 -28.56 -3.93 -0.96
CA PHE A 3 -27.70 -3.16 -1.86
C PHE A 3 -26.52 -2.47 -1.13
N ILE A 4 -26.80 -1.83 0.02
CA ILE A 4 -25.79 -1.19 0.87
C ILE A 4 -24.81 -2.23 1.43
N ALA A 5 -25.32 -3.40 1.84
CA ALA A 5 -24.50 -4.50 2.34
C ALA A 5 -23.57 -5.08 1.26
N ASN A 6 -24.06 -5.19 0.02
CA ASN A 6 -23.26 -5.66 -1.12
C ASN A 6 -22.16 -4.67 -1.51
N LEU A 7 -22.44 -3.36 -1.54
CA LEU A 7 -21.44 -2.32 -1.78
C LEU A 7 -20.35 -2.32 -0.70
N ASN A 8 -20.75 -2.48 0.56
CA ASN A 8 -19.82 -2.56 1.69
C ASN A 8 -18.88 -3.77 1.57
N THR A 9 -19.42 -4.92 1.17
CA THR A 9 -18.64 -6.15 0.97
C THR A 9 -17.69 -6.01 -0.22
N PHE A 10 -18.15 -5.39 -1.31
CA PHE A 10 -17.33 -5.12 -2.48
C PHE A 10 -16.15 -4.19 -2.16
N GLY A 11 -16.39 -3.07 -1.47
CA GLY A 11 -15.34 -2.15 -1.05
C GLY A 11 -14.28 -2.79 -0.16
N TYR A 12 -14.69 -3.64 0.80
CA TYR A 12 -13.73 -4.40 1.61
C TYR A 12 -12.91 -5.39 0.81
N LYS A 13 -13.54 -6.13 -0.12
CA LYS A 13 -12.82 -7.06 -1.00
C LYS A 13 -11.81 -6.32 -1.88
N MET A 14 -12.18 -5.18 -2.45
CA MET A 14 -11.27 -4.35 -3.24
C MET A 14 -10.07 -3.88 -2.42
N ILE A 15 -10.28 -3.34 -1.22
CA ILE A 15 -9.19 -2.89 -0.35
C ILE A 15 -8.30 -4.07 0.04
N SER A 16 -8.88 -5.21 0.41
CA SER A 16 -8.12 -6.40 0.77
C SER A 16 -7.24 -6.91 -0.37
N GLN A 17 -7.78 -6.98 -1.59
CA GLN A 17 -6.99 -7.38 -2.77
C GLN A 17 -5.92 -6.33 -3.10
N GLY A 18 -6.28 -5.05 -2.99
CA GLY A 18 -5.36 -3.93 -3.14
C GLY A 18 -4.18 -3.99 -2.17
N GLN A 19 -4.42 -4.33 -0.90
CA GLN A 19 -3.37 -4.49 0.12
C GLN A 19 -2.41 -5.65 -0.20
N THR A 20 -2.92 -6.76 -0.73
CA THR A 20 -2.08 -7.87 -1.18
C THR A 20 -1.17 -7.46 -2.34
N ILE A 21 -1.72 -6.74 -3.33
CA ILE A 21 -0.94 -6.21 -4.46
C ILE A 21 0.10 -5.19 -3.97
N LEU A 22 -0.30 -4.30 -3.06
CA LEU A 22 0.57 -3.29 -2.44
C LEU A 22 1.75 -3.93 -1.73
N MET A 23 1.54 -5.03 -1.00
CA MET A 23 2.61 -5.80 -0.36
C MET A 23 3.63 -6.29 -1.40
N MET A 24 3.15 -6.89 -2.50
CA MET A 24 4.03 -7.39 -3.55
C MET A 24 4.82 -6.27 -4.22
N LEU A 25 4.19 -5.12 -4.48
CA LEU A 25 4.85 -3.94 -5.04
C LEU A 25 5.88 -3.34 -4.09
N ALA A 26 5.58 -3.26 -2.79
CA ALA A 26 6.51 -2.77 -1.78
C ALA A 26 7.76 -3.68 -1.69
N VAL A 27 7.57 -5.00 -1.68
CA VAL A 27 8.68 -5.96 -1.73
C VAL A 27 9.50 -5.78 -3.01
N GLY A 28 8.85 -5.67 -4.17
CA GLY A 28 9.53 -5.44 -5.44
C GLY A 28 10.36 -4.15 -5.43
N ALA A 29 9.82 -3.06 -4.91
CA ALA A 29 10.53 -1.80 -4.78
C ALA A 29 11.74 -1.90 -3.84
N VAL A 30 11.64 -2.62 -2.72
CA VAL A 30 12.78 -2.88 -1.83
C VAL A 30 13.85 -3.71 -2.53
N VAL A 31 13.48 -4.74 -3.28
CA VAL A 31 14.43 -5.56 -4.06
C VAL A 31 15.15 -4.73 -5.10
N VAL A 32 14.44 -3.88 -5.86
CA VAL A 32 15.06 -2.96 -6.83
C VAL A 32 16.02 -1.99 -6.13
N GLY A 33 15.62 -1.43 -4.99
CA GLY A 33 16.47 -0.60 -4.16
C GLY A 33 17.75 -1.33 -3.74
N ALA A 34 17.63 -2.57 -3.25
CA ALA A 34 18.77 -3.38 -2.82
C ALA A 34 19.74 -3.69 -3.96
N ILE A 35 19.22 -4.04 -5.15
CA ILE A 35 20.05 -4.27 -6.34
C ILE A 35 20.81 -2.99 -6.71
N LEU A 36 20.15 -1.84 -6.74
CA LEU A 36 20.80 -0.55 -7.06
C LEU A 36 21.83 -0.15 -6.01
N GLN A 37 21.59 -0.46 -4.73
CA GLN A 37 22.53 -0.19 -3.65
C GLN A 37 23.80 -1.02 -3.79
N ILE A 38 23.68 -2.30 -4.15
CA ILE A 38 24.82 -3.22 -4.31
C ILE A 38 25.58 -2.92 -5.61
N THR A 39 24.87 -2.66 -6.71
CA THR A 39 25.48 -2.53 -8.05
C THR A 39 25.91 -1.11 -8.42
N GLY A 40 25.35 -0.09 -7.76
CA GLY A 40 25.53 1.32 -8.15
C GLY A 40 26.80 2.01 -7.63
N GLY A 41 27.70 1.29 -6.97
CA GLY A 41 28.96 1.86 -6.44
C GLY A 41 28.70 3.04 -5.49
N ARG A 42 29.47 4.13 -5.64
CA ARG A 42 29.41 5.30 -4.74
C ARG A 42 28.06 6.02 -4.73
N GLU A 43 27.27 5.91 -5.80
CA GLU A 43 25.94 6.53 -5.93
C GLU A 43 24.78 5.55 -5.69
N GLY A 44 25.07 4.26 -5.49
CA GLY A 44 24.05 3.20 -5.41
C GLY A 44 23.05 3.45 -4.28
N LEU A 45 23.53 3.93 -3.13
CA LEU A 45 22.68 4.26 -1.98
C LEU A 45 21.69 5.38 -2.30
N ASP A 46 22.10 6.44 -3.00
CA ASP A 46 21.21 7.57 -3.28
C ASP A 46 20.13 7.22 -4.31
N LYS A 47 20.43 6.32 -5.24
CA LYS A 47 19.42 5.77 -6.16
C LYS A 47 18.48 4.80 -5.44
N ALA A 48 19.01 3.95 -4.55
CA ALA A 48 18.23 3.00 -3.76
C ALA A 48 17.27 3.66 -2.76
N LYS A 49 17.67 4.76 -2.12
CA LYS A 49 16.84 5.51 -1.16
C LYS A 49 15.46 5.85 -1.70
N LYS A 50 15.38 6.28 -2.97
CA LYS A 50 14.10 6.63 -3.62
C LYS A 50 13.13 5.46 -3.64
N TRP A 51 13.64 4.26 -3.90
CA TRP A 51 12.85 3.03 -3.92
C TRP A 51 12.39 2.62 -2.53
N TYR A 52 13.27 2.71 -1.52
CA TYR A 52 12.89 2.41 -0.13
C TYR A 52 11.86 3.39 0.42
N ILE A 53 12.03 4.69 0.15
CA ILE A 53 11.08 5.73 0.57
C ILE A 53 9.74 5.52 -0.14
N GLY A 54 9.76 5.29 -1.46
CA GLY A 54 8.54 5.00 -2.21
C GLY A 54 7.80 3.77 -1.70
N ALA A 55 8.52 2.69 -1.40
CA ALA A 55 7.96 1.48 -0.80
C ALA A 55 7.33 1.77 0.57
N LEU A 56 8.05 2.46 1.45
CA LEU A 56 7.58 2.77 2.81
C LEU A 56 6.34 3.68 2.79
N VAL A 57 6.37 4.77 2.02
CA VAL A 57 5.28 5.75 1.94
C VAL A 57 4.05 5.11 1.29
N GLY A 58 4.23 4.45 0.14
CA GLY A 58 3.13 3.78 -0.56
C GLY A 58 2.49 2.67 0.28
N PHE A 59 3.32 1.88 0.98
CA PHE A 59 2.84 0.83 1.87
C PHE A 59 2.03 1.40 3.04
N THR A 60 2.55 2.44 3.70
CA THR A 60 1.88 3.09 4.84
C THR A 60 0.52 3.65 4.43
N ILE A 61 0.44 4.40 3.32
CA ILE A 61 -0.82 4.97 2.84
C ILE A 61 -1.83 3.86 2.51
N GLY A 62 -1.42 2.81 1.79
CA GLY A 62 -2.31 1.72 1.41
C GLY A 62 -2.80 0.88 2.61
N MET A 63 -2.00 0.77 3.67
CA MET A 63 -2.43 0.13 4.91
C MET A 63 -3.46 0.98 5.69
N VAL A 64 -3.32 2.31 5.64
CA VAL A 64 -4.25 3.25 6.29
C VAL A 64 -5.61 3.36 5.57
N ALA A 65 -5.71 2.93 4.30
CA ALA A 65 -6.97 2.97 3.54
C ALA A 65 -8.12 2.17 4.20
N LYS A 66 -7.81 1.03 4.83
CA LYS A 66 -8.80 0.18 5.50
C LYS A 66 -9.40 0.81 6.77
N PRO A 67 -8.60 1.29 7.76
CA PRO A 67 -9.14 1.98 8.92
C PRO A 67 -9.86 3.29 8.56
N LEU A 68 -9.42 3.99 7.50
CA LEU A 68 -10.18 5.15 7.00
C LEU A 68 -11.58 4.75 6.51
N LEU A 69 -11.70 3.67 5.74
CA LEU A 69 -13.01 3.17 5.31
C LEU A 69 -13.90 2.78 6.50
N GLU A 70 -13.31 2.17 7.53
CA GLU A 70 -14.01 1.82 8.78
C GLU A 70 -14.51 3.05 9.53
N LEU A 71 -13.68 4.10 9.64
CA LEU A 71 -14.07 5.38 10.25
C LEU A 71 -15.18 6.09 9.46
N PHE A 72 -15.11 6.09 8.12
CA PHE A 72 -16.19 6.64 7.30
C PHE A 72 -17.50 5.90 7.49
N LYS A 73 -17.46 4.56 7.59
CA LYS A 73 -18.64 3.75 7.87
C LYS A 73 -19.25 4.06 9.23
N GLN A 74 -18.43 4.20 10.27
CA GLN A 74 -18.91 4.54 11.62
C GLN A 74 -19.60 5.90 11.65
N ASN A 75 -19.07 6.90 10.94
CA ASN A 75 -19.63 8.26 10.93
C ASN A 75 -20.84 8.43 9.98
N MET A 76 -20.96 7.64 8.92
CA MET A 76 -22.14 7.68 8.02
C MET A 76 -23.32 6.82 8.50
N MET A 77 -23.11 5.94 9.48
CA MET A 77 -24.18 5.12 10.09
C MET A 77 -24.89 5.83 11.27
N PHE A 78 -24.66 7.13 11.47
CA PHE A 78 -25.45 8.03 12.32
C PHE A 78 -26.38 8.90 11.48
#